data_AF-A0AA43L9V5-F1
#
_entry.id   AF-A0AA43L9V5-F1
#
_cell.length_a   1.000
_cell.length_b   1.000
_cell.length_c   1.000
_cell.angle_alpha   90.00
_cell.angle_beta   90.00
_cell.angle_gamma   90.00
#
_symmetry.space_group_name_H-M   'P 1'
#
loop_
_entity.id
_entity.type
_entity.pdbx_description
1 polymer ?
#
loop_
_entity_poly.entity_id
_entity_poly.type
_entity_poly.pdbx_seq_one_letter_code
_entity_poly.pdbx_strand_id
1 'polypeptide(L)'
;MIWDLLMGLIALSICKNPKIPLWGQISSVAVCCLLAWTADWNYIGVLWVVCFGLFRTRFSLQMFGFALIGTSLYIIPGLSASGSTSIFRFGILLAIPLFALYNGTRGRKSNLIKYGFYIFYPLHLIVLYLFRYILFES
;
A
#
# COMPACT_ATOMS: atom_id res chain seq x y z
N MET A 1 -2.93 -2.02 9.28
CA MET A 1 -3.75 -2.27 8.09
C MET A 1 -4.99 -1.37 8.07
N ILE A 2 -5.94 -1.49 9.00
CA ILE A 2 -7.12 -0.60 8.99
C ILE A 2 -6.80 0.82 9.51
N TRP A 3 -5.86 0.93 10.45
CA TRP A 3 -5.54 2.18 11.15
C TRP A 3 -4.78 3.19 10.28
N ASP A 4 -3.75 2.75 9.57
CA ASP A 4 -3.00 3.56 8.60
C ASP A 4 -3.88 4.02 7.44
N LEU A 5 -4.78 3.16 6.96
CA LEU A 5 -5.77 3.53 5.93
C LEU A 5 -6.75 4.57 6.43
N LEU A 6 -7.26 4.42 7.66
CA LEU A 6 -8.15 5.39 8.29
C LEU A 6 -7.47 6.76 8.42
N MET A 7 -6.24 6.79 8.96
CA MET A 7 -5.47 8.02 9.10
C MET A 7 -5.14 8.66 7.75
N GLY A 8 -4.78 7.85 6.75
CA GLY A 8 -4.58 8.31 5.37
C GLY A 8 -5.84 8.93 4.77
N LEU A 9 -7.01 8.35 5.01
CA LEU A 9 -8.29 8.87 4.51
C LEU A 9 -8.68 10.18 5.21
N ILE A 10 -8.49 10.27 6.53
CA ILE A 10 -8.72 11.51 7.31
C ILE A 10 -7.84 12.62 6.76
N ALA A 11 -6.53 12.37 6.62
CA ALA A 11 -5.58 13.32 6.06
C ALA A 11 -5.98 13.77 4.65
N LEU A 12 -6.35 12.84 3.78
CA LEU A 12 -6.80 13.15 2.42
C LEU A 12 -8.09 13.97 2.39
N SER A 13 -9.05 13.67 3.25
CA SER A 13 -10.32 14.41 3.34
C SER A 13 -10.08 15.86 3.74
N ILE A 14 -9.15 16.09 4.67
CA ILE A 14 -8.71 17.42 5.09
C ILE A 14 -7.99 18.14 3.96
N CYS A 15 -7.08 17.47 3.24
CA CYS A 15 -6.39 18.04 2.07
C CYS A 15 -7.34 18.41 0.92
N LYS A 16 -8.49 17.74 0.80
CA LYS A 16 -9.50 18.06 -0.22
C LYS A 16 -10.41 19.23 0.14
N ASN A 17 -10.41 19.67 1.40
CA ASN A 17 -11.23 20.81 1.81
C ASN A 17 -10.57 22.13 1.38
N PRO A 18 -11.18 22.91 0.47
CA PRO A 18 -10.59 24.15 -0.03
C PRO A 18 -10.54 25.27 1.02
N LYS A 19 -11.23 25.11 2.14
CA LYS A 19 -11.26 26.07 3.26
C LYS A 19 -10.00 26.03 4.12
N ILE A 20 -9.17 24.99 3.99
CA ILE A 20 -8.00 24.77 4.84
C ILE A 20 -6.76 25.23 4.06
N PRO A 21 -5.95 26.15 4.61
CA PRO A 21 -4.71 26.59 3.95
C PRO A 21 -3.71 25.43 3.85
N LEU A 22 -2.78 25.50 2.90
CA LEU A 22 -1.76 24.47 2.66
C LEU A 22 -1.02 24.05 3.93
N TRP A 23 -0.68 25.01 4.79
CA TRP A 23 -0.05 24.76 6.08
C TRP A 23 -0.89 23.88 7.01
N GLY A 24 -2.22 24.09 7.04
CA GLY A 24 -3.14 23.25 7.80
C GLY A 24 -3.25 21.83 7.25
N GLN A 25 -3.13 21.68 5.93
CA GLN A 25 -3.09 20.37 5.27
C GLN A 25 -1.80 19.61 5.62
N ILE A 26 -0.64 20.28 5.54
CA ILE A 26 0.66 19.71 5.90
C ILE A 26 0.68 19.31 7.38
N SER A 27 0.17 20.17 8.26
CA SER A 27 0.08 19.88 9.70
C SER A 27 -0.81 18.65 9.96
N SER A 28 -1.97 18.56 9.29
CA SER A 28 -2.84 17.40 9.42
C SER A 28 -2.18 16.11 8.95
N VAL A 29 -1.45 16.14 7.83
CA VAL A 29 -0.71 14.96 7.34
C VAL A 29 0.38 14.58 8.35
N ALA A 30 1.13 15.56 8.88
CA ALA A 30 2.17 15.31 9.88
C ALA A 30 1.60 14.66 11.15
N VAL A 31 0.49 15.17 11.67
CA VAL A 31 -0.22 14.58 12.83
C VAL A 31 -0.66 13.14 12.53
N CYS A 32 -1.24 12.90 11.35
CA CYS A 32 -1.65 11.56 10.94
C CYS A 32 -0.47 10.61 10.79
N CYS A 33 0.68 11.08 10.27
CA CYS A 33 1.91 10.31 10.17
C CYS A 33 2.47 9.92 11.56
N LEU A 34 2.43 10.84 12.53
CA LEU A 34 2.85 10.57 13.91
C LEU A 34 1.94 9.53 14.56
N LEU A 35 0.62 9.67 14.41
CA LEU A 35 -0.36 8.72 14.94
C LEU A 35 -0.32 7.36 14.24
N ALA A 36 0.17 7.31 13.00
CA ALA A 36 0.35 6.08 12.24
C ALA A 36 1.67 5.37 12.54
N TRP A 37 2.53 5.88 13.41
CA TRP A 37 3.80 5.21 13.79
C TRP A 37 3.58 3.78 14.33
N THR A 38 2.44 3.50 14.95
CA THR A 38 2.12 2.16 15.46
C THR A 38 1.51 1.23 14.41
N ALA A 39 1.31 1.69 13.18
CA ALA A 39 0.69 0.90 12.12
C ALA A 39 1.71 0.03 11.37
N ASP A 40 1.24 -1.06 10.75
CA ASP A 40 2.08 -2.01 10.01
C ASP A 40 2.97 -1.34 8.94
N TRP A 41 2.41 -0.40 8.19
CA TRP A 41 3.13 0.39 7.18
C TRP A 41 3.57 1.78 7.67
N ASN A 42 3.45 2.04 8.97
CA ASN A 42 3.83 3.30 9.60
C ASN A 42 3.22 4.52 8.85
N TYR A 43 3.94 5.63 8.82
CA TYR A 43 3.61 6.83 8.06
C TYR A 43 3.67 6.64 6.53
N ILE A 44 4.33 5.59 6.01
CA ILE A 44 4.45 5.34 4.57
C ILE A 44 3.08 5.08 3.96
N GLY A 45 2.24 4.30 4.65
CA GLY A 45 0.86 4.02 4.22
C GLY A 45 0.03 5.30 4.10
N VAL A 46 0.12 6.19 5.09
CA VAL A 46 -0.57 7.49 5.10
C VAL A 46 -0.14 8.34 3.90
N LEU A 47 1.17 8.44 3.66
CA LEU A 47 1.73 9.20 2.53
C LEU A 47 1.27 8.65 1.18
N TRP A 48 1.26 7.33 1.02
CA TRP A 48 0.72 6.72 -0.20
C TRP A 48 -0.75 7.05 -0.40
N VAL A 49 -1.61 6.92 0.62
CA VAL A 49 -3.04 7.24 0.50
C VAL A 49 -3.26 8.70 0.10
N VAL A 50 -2.54 9.63 0.72
CA VAL A 50 -2.62 11.05 0.38
C VAL A 50 -2.13 11.30 -1.06
N CYS A 51 -1.00 10.72 -1.45
CA CYS A 51 -0.44 10.83 -2.79
C CYS A 51 -1.40 10.29 -3.86
N PHE A 52 -1.92 9.07 -3.66
CA PHE A 52 -2.94 8.45 -4.52
C PHE A 52 -4.21 9.30 -4.62
N GLY A 53 -4.63 9.90 -3.50
CA GLY A 53 -5.84 10.71 -3.44
C GLY A 53 -5.74 12.08 -4.11
N LEU A 54 -4.58 12.73 -4.02
CA LEU A 54 -4.31 14.04 -4.64
C LEU A 54 -4.03 13.92 -6.14
N PHE A 55 -3.24 12.92 -6.56
CA PHE A 55 -2.83 12.74 -7.96
C PHE A 55 -3.73 11.79 -8.75
N ARG A 56 -4.96 11.53 -8.27
CA ARG A 56 -5.90 10.57 -8.85
C ARG A 56 -6.15 10.73 -10.35
N THR A 57 -6.06 11.95 -10.89
CA THR A 57 -6.29 12.25 -12.31
C THR A 57 -5.06 11.95 -13.18
N ARG A 58 -3.86 11.86 -12.60
CA ARG A 58 -2.59 11.75 -13.32
C ARG A 58 -1.83 10.48 -12.91
N PHE A 59 -2.05 9.41 -13.67
CA PHE A 59 -1.42 8.11 -13.44
C PHE A 59 0.12 8.20 -13.33
N SER A 60 0.78 8.97 -14.20
CA SER A 60 2.23 9.11 -14.17
C SER A 60 2.75 9.72 -12.86
N LEU A 61 2.09 10.76 -12.34
CA LEU A 61 2.47 11.36 -11.05
C LEU A 61 2.17 10.42 -9.88
N GLN A 62 1.06 9.70 -9.95
CA GLN A 62 0.67 8.71 -8.95
C GLN A 62 1.71 7.58 -8.85
N MET A 63 2.15 7.02 -9.98
CA MET A 63 3.18 5.99 -10.02
C MET A 63 4.55 6.53 -9.61
N PHE A 64 4.90 7.74 -10.05
CA PHE A 64 6.15 8.39 -9.63
C PHE A 64 6.18 8.62 -8.12
N GLY A 65 5.09 9.15 -7.54
CA GLY A 65 4.98 9.35 -6.10
C GLY A 65 5.05 8.03 -5.31
N PHE A 66 4.36 6.99 -5.79
CA PHE A 66 4.43 5.66 -5.19
C PHE A 66 5.87 5.10 -5.21
N ALA A 67 6.53 5.16 -6.37
CA ALA A 67 7.90 4.69 -6.54
C ALA A 67 8.91 5.49 -5.71
N LEU A 68 8.75 6.82 -5.65
CA LEU A 68 9.64 7.71 -4.91
C LEU A 68 9.51 7.50 -3.40
N ILE A 69 8.28 7.44 -2.88
CA ILE A 69 8.00 7.18 -1.47
C ILE A 69 8.49 5.77 -1.09
N GLY A 70 8.15 4.75 -1.90
CA GLY A 70 8.56 3.37 -1.65
C GLY A 70 10.07 3.17 -1.71
N THR A 71 10.75 3.78 -2.69
CA THR A 71 12.20 3.65 -2.79
C THR A 71 12.89 4.40 -1.66
N SER A 72 12.51 5.65 -1.40
CA SER A 72 13.18 6.50 -0.42
C SER A 72 12.95 6.06 1.02
N LEU A 73 11.72 5.66 1.37
CA LEU A 73 11.33 5.41 2.76
C LEU A 73 11.28 3.92 3.13
N TYR A 74 11.27 3.00 2.16
CA TYR A 74 11.18 1.56 2.43
C TYR A 74 12.36 0.74 1.90
N ILE A 75 12.77 0.96 0.64
CA ILE A 75 13.86 0.21 0.01
C ILE A 75 15.22 0.66 0.56
N ILE A 76 15.55 1.95 0.46
CA ILE A 76 16.87 2.48 0.88
C ILE A 76 17.17 2.16 2.35
N PRO A 77 16.29 2.49 3.34
CA PRO A 77 16.57 2.20 4.74
C PRO A 77 16.67 0.68 5.01
N GLY A 78 15.92 -0.11 4.24
CA GLY A 78 15.97 -1.57 4.31
C GLY A 78 17.26 -2.19 3.83
N LEU A 79 17.80 -1.68 2.73
CA LEU A 79 19.11 -2.08 2.23
C LEU A 79 20.22 -1.66 3.21
N SER A 80 20.13 -0.45 3.77
CA SER A 80 21.10 0.02 4.77
C SER A 80 21.08 -0.82 6.05
N ALA A 81 19.92 -1.33 6.48
CA ALA A 81 19.78 -2.08 7.72
C ALA A 81 20.12 -3.58 7.59
N SER A 82 19.77 -4.23 6.46
CA SER A 82 19.86 -5.70 6.35
C SER A 82 20.62 -6.19 5.10
N GLY A 83 21.22 -5.26 4.33
CA GLY A 83 22.05 -5.58 3.17
C GLY A 83 21.32 -6.39 2.10
N SER A 84 21.99 -7.40 1.54
CA SER A 84 21.49 -8.25 0.45
C SER A 84 20.25 -9.07 0.80
N THR A 85 19.90 -9.24 2.09
CA THR A 85 18.68 -9.95 2.49
C THR A 85 17.41 -9.13 2.23
N SER A 86 17.53 -7.82 1.99
CA SER A 86 16.41 -6.92 1.73
C SER A 86 15.94 -6.88 0.26
N ILE A 87 16.40 -7.78 -0.61
CA ILE A 87 16.01 -7.81 -2.04
C ILE A 87 14.50 -7.98 -2.22
N PHE A 88 13.82 -8.70 -1.31
CA PHE A 88 12.37 -8.87 -1.35
C PHE A 88 11.60 -7.54 -1.32
N ARG A 89 12.21 -6.47 -0.79
CA ARG A 89 11.60 -5.14 -0.68
C ARG A 89 11.34 -4.49 -2.05
N PHE A 90 12.10 -4.88 -3.08
CA PHE A 90 11.84 -4.44 -4.47
C PHE A 90 10.51 -4.96 -5.02
N GLY A 91 9.89 -5.96 -4.39
CA GLY A 91 8.58 -6.48 -4.79
C GLY A 91 7.48 -5.43 -4.85
N ILE A 92 7.60 -4.33 -4.10
CA ILE A 92 6.66 -3.19 -4.17
C ILE A 92 6.64 -2.56 -5.57
N LEU A 93 7.78 -2.52 -6.27
CA LEU A 93 7.84 -1.94 -7.61
C LEU A 93 7.08 -2.78 -8.65
N LEU A 94 6.87 -4.08 -8.40
CA LEU A 94 6.04 -4.94 -9.25
C LEU A 94 4.56 -4.50 -9.23
N ALA A 95 4.13 -3.72 -8.24
CA ALA A 95 2.80 -3.13 -8.25
C ALA A 95 2.63 -2.09 -9.37
N ILE A 96 3.69 -1.41 -9.80
CA ILE A 96 3.64 -0.37 -10.85
C ILE A 96 3.16 -0.94 -12.20
N PRO A 97 3.77 -1.99 -12.78
CA PRO A 97 3.27 -2.57 -14.03
C PRO A 97 1.87 -3.15 -13.87
N LEU A 98 1.53 -3.70 -12.70
CA LEU A 98 0.17 -4.18 -12.41
C LEU A 98 -0.85 -3.02 -12.47
N PHE A 99 -0.52 -1.86 -11.90
CA PHE A 99 -1.35 -0.67 -12.01
C PHE A 99 -1.41 -0.12 -13.44
N ALA A 100 -0.34 -0.25 -14.22
CA ALA A 100 -0.32 0.21 -15.62
C ALA A 100 -1.19 -0.65 -16.54
N LEU A 101 -1.30 -1.95 -16.26
CA LEU A 101 -2.21 -2.87 -16.96
C LEU A 101 -3.68 -2.67 -16.56
N TYR A 102 -3.96 -1.88 -15.52
CA TYR A 102 -5.31 -1.65 -15.03
C TYR A 102 -6.02 -0.54 -15.81
N ASN A 103 -7.05 -0.91 -16.58
CA ASN A 103 -7.84 0.00 -17.42
C ASN A 103 -8.79 0.95 -16.66
N GLY A 104 -8.64 1.13 -15.35
CA GLY A 104 -9.46 2.04 -14.54
C GLY A 104 -10.93 1.62 -14.35
N THR A 105 -11.39 0.60 -15.07
CA THR A 105 -12.76 0.09 -14.99
C THR A 105 -12.89 -0.90 -13.83
N ARG A 106 -13.99 -0.79 -13.07
CA ARG A 106 -14.31 -1.76 -12.03
C ARG A 106 -14.51 -3.13 -12.69
N GLY A 107 -13.74 -4.12 -12.27
CA GLY A 107 -13.86 -5.50 -12.75
C GLY A 107 -15.29 -6.03 -12.66
N ARG A 108 -15.64 -6.93 -13.58
CA ARG A 108 -16.98 -7.51 -13.71
C ARG A 108 -17.37 -8.19 -12.40
N LYS A 109 -18.41 -7.69 -11.73
CA LYS A 109 -18.92 -8.28 -10.47
C LYS A 109 -19.72 -9.54 -10.80
N SER A 110 -19.03 -10.64 -11.07
CA SER A 110 -19.67 -11.95 -11.19
C SER A 110 -19.66 -12.66 -9.83
N ASN A 111 -20.78 -13.28 -9.48
CA ASN A 111 -20.88 -14.12 -8.27
C ASN A 111 -19.80 -15.23 -8.29
N LEU A 112 -19.46 -15.76 -9.47
CA LEU A 112 -18.41 -16.78 -9.62
C LEU A 112 -17.03 -16.26 -9.20
N ILE A 113 -16.67 -15.02 -9.55
CA ILE A 113 -15.38 -14.43 -9.16
C ILE A 113 -15.37 -14.17 -7.64
N LYS A 114 -16.50 -13.75 -7.07
CA LYS A 114 -16.65 -13.54 -5.63
C LYS A 114 -16.46 -14.83 -4.83
N TYR A 115 -17.16 -15.91 -5.22
CA TYR A 115 -17.04 -17.21 -4.56
C TYR A 115 -15.68 -17.87 -4.83
N GLY A 116 -15.14 -17.74 -6.04
CA GLY A 116 -13.80 -18.21 -6.37
C GLY A 116 -12.72 -17.58 -5.47
N PHE A 117 -12.79 -16.26 -5.25
CA PHE A 117 -11.88 -15.58 -4.32
C PHE A 117 -12.05 -16.06 -2.88
N TYR A 118 -13.30 -16.29 -2.45
CA TYR A 118 -13.60 -16.76 -1.09
C TYR A 118 -13.10 -18.19 -0.83
N ILE A 119 -13.08 -19.05 -1.86
CA ILE A 119 -12.54 -20.42 -1.78
C ILE A 119 -11.01 -20.43 -1.92
N PHE A 120 -10.45 -19.56 -2.76
CA PHE A 120 -9.00 -19.44 -2.92
C PHE A 120 -8.31 -19.06 -1.61
N TYR A 121 -8.97 -18.28 -0.74
CA TYR A 121 -8.43 -17.85 0.54
C TYR A 121 -8.12 -19.01 1.53
N PRO A 122 -9.05 -19.89 1.92
CA PRO A 122 -8.72 -21.05 2.75
C PRO A 122 -7.80 -22.04 2.01
N LEU A 123 -7.93 -22.16 0.69
CA LEU A 123 -7.17 -23.15 -0.09
C LEU A 123 -5.66 -22.86 -0.09
N HIS A 124 -5.23 -21.61 -0.33
CA HIS A 124 -3.79 -21.31 -0.32
C HIS A 124 -3.17 -21.48 1.08
N LEU A 125 -3.94 -21.24 2.16
CA LEU A 125 -3.49 -21.52 3.53
C LEU A 125 -3.30 -23.02 3.76
N ILE A 126 -4.21 -23.86 3.27
CA ILE A 126 -4.08 -25.32 3.32
C ILE A 126 -2.86 -25.78 2.52
N VAL A 127 -2.64 -25.23 1.33
CA VAL A 127 -1.47 -25.55 0.50
C VAL A 127 -0.17 -25.16 1.21
N LEU A 128 -0.09 -23.96 1.79
CA LEU A 128 1.08 -23.54 2.58
C LEU A 128 1.30 -24.43 3.81
N TYR A 129 0.22 -24.85 4.48
CA TYR A 129 0.29 -25.78 5.60
C TYR A 129 0.84 -27.15 5.16
N LEU A 130 0.36 -27.69 4.04
CA LEU A 130 0.86 -28.95 3.47
C LEU A 130 2.33 -28.83 3.04
N PHE A 131 2.73 -27.73 2.39
CA PHE A 131 4.13 -27.48 2.05
C PHE A 131 5.02 -27.44 3.31
N ARG A 132 4.55 -26.76 4.37
CA ARG A 132 5.26 -26.75 5.65
C ARG A 132 5.38 -28.15 6.23
N TYR A 133 4.31 -28.93 6.22
CA TYR A 133 4.30 -30.30 6.75
C TYR A 133 5.33 -31.18 6.02
N ILE A 134 5.35 -31.14 4.68
CA ILE A 134 6.27 -31.95 3.87
C ILE A 134 7.74 -31.53 4.04
N LEU A 135 8.04 -30.24 4.21
CA LEU A 135 9.42 -29.73 4.33
C LEU A 135 10.00 -29.79 5.75
N PHE A 136 9.17 -29.85 6.80
CA PHE A 136 9.63 -29.87 8.20
C PHE A 136 9.51 -31.25 8.88
N GLU A 137 8.75 -32.21 8.33
CA GLU A 137 8.73 -33.61 8.82
C GLU A 137 9.68 -34.56 8.05
N SER A 138 10.57 -34.03 7.20
CA SER A 138 11.68 -34.77 6.57
C SER A 138 13.02 -34.39 7.18
#